data_AF-A0A0N0MAW3-F1
#
_entry.id   AF-A0A0N0MAW3-F1
#
_cell.length_a   1.000
_cell.length_b   1.000
_cell.length_c   1.000
_cell.angle_alpha   90.00
_cell.angle_beta   90.00
_cell.angle_gamma   90.00
#
_symmetry.space_group_name_H-M   'P 1'
#
loop_
_entity.id
_entity.type
_entity.pdbx_description
1 polymer ?
#
loop_
_entity_poly.entity_id
_entity_poly.type
_entity_poly.pdbx_seq_one_letter_code
_entity_poly.pdbx_strand_id
1 'polypeptide(L)' 'MSRQVVTMRELQKLSAGAIQALPHAVPIKSGSATVGLLVPVRKPDTARISAALKRSDAYHATLSPETKLRLERFLGERAD' A
#
# COMPACT_ATOMS: atom_id res chain seq x y z
N MET A 1 -15.23 1.34 16.22
CA MET A 1 -14.99 2.39 15.21
C MET A 1 -13.54 2.28 14.76
N SER A 2 -13.29 2.14 13.46
CA SER A 2 -11.93 2.18 12.91
C SER A 2 -11.35 3.57 13.11
N ARG A 3 -10.19 3.68 13.77
CA ARG A 3 -9.50 4.98 13.91
C ARG A 3 -8.97 5.39 12.55
N GLN A 4 -9.50 6.50 12.02
CA GLN A 4 -9.07 7.07 10.74
C GLN A 4 -7.89 8.04 10.88
N VAL A 5 -7.60 8.52 12.10
CA VAL A 5 -6.50 9.45 12.38
C VAL A 5 -6.03 9.29 13.83
N VAL A 6 -4.77 9.60 14.08
CA VAL A 6 -4.16 9.62 15.42
C VAL A 6 -3.47 10.97 15.63
N THR A 7 -3.72 11.64 16.74
CA THR A 7 -2.97 12.85 17.14
C THR A 7 -1.64 12.48 17.82
N MET A 8 -0.69 13.42 17.88
CA MET A 8 0.57 13.21 18.62
C MET A 8 0.37 12.80 20.09
N ARG A 9 -0.64 13.37 20.77
CA ARG A 9 -0.97 13.03 22.16
C ARG A 9 -1.55 11.62 22.29
N GLU A 10 -2.35 11.18 21.32
CA GLU A 10 -2.88 9.83 21.31
C GLU A 10 -1.79 8.81 20.98
N LEU A 11 -0.89 9.14 20.04
CA LEU A 11 0.24 8.30 19.68
C LEU A 11 1.07 7.90 20.91
N GLN A 12 1.36 8.86 21.79
CA GLN A 12 2.09 8.63 23.05
C GLN A 12 1.40 7.65 24.01
N LYS A 13 0.10 7.40 23.84
CA LYS A 13 -0.71 6.50 24.70
C LYS A 13 -0.98 5.14 24.05
N LEU A 14 -0.63 4.96 22.77
CA LEU A 14 -0.89 3.71 22.06
C LEU A 14 0.14 2.64 22.46
N SER A 15 -0.36 1.46 22.79
CA SER A 15 0.47 0.27 22.97
C SER A 15 0.84 -0.36 21.63
N ALA A 16 1.91 -1.15 21.60
CA ALA A 16 2.30 -1.91 20.41
C ALA A 16 1.16 -2.80 19.87
N GLY A 17 0.39 -3.44 20.76
CA GLY A 17 -0.76 -4.26 20.38
C GLY A 17 -1.89 -3.44 19.74
N ALA A 18 -2.15 -2.23 20.26
CA ALA A 18 -3.13 -1.32 19.65
C ALA A 18 -2.68 -0.85 18.25
N ILE A 19 -1.38 -0.64 18.05
CA ILE A 19 -0.81 -0.31 16.74
C ILE A 19 -0.96 -1.49 15.78
N GLN A 20 -0.62 -2.72 16.19
CA GLN A 20 -0.73 -3.91 15.34
C GLN A 20 -2.18 -4.22 14.90
N ALA A 21 -3.15 -3.90 15.77
CA ALA A 21 -4.57 -4.08 15.50
C ALA A 21 -5.15 -3.04 14.51
N LEU A 22 -4.39 -2.01 14.12
CA LEU A 22 -4.86 -1.03 13.14
C LEU A 22 -5.15 -1.71 11.79
N PRO A 23 -6.32 -1.51 11.17
CA PRO A 23 -6.68 -2.22 9.95
C PRO A 23 -5.83 -1.82 8.73
N HIS A 24 -5.29 -0.61 8.73
CA HIS A 24 -4.48 -0.02 7.65
C HIS A 24 -3.51 1.03 8.24
N ALA A 25 -2.68 1.64 7.39
CA ALA A 25 -1.84 2.76 7.77
C ALA A 25 -2.70 3.97 8.19
N VAL A 26 -2.42 4.57 9.34
CA VAL A 26 -3.21 5.67 9.89
C VAL A 26 -2.39 6.96 9.94
N PRO A 27 -2.88 8.11 9.45
CA PRO A 27 -2.17 9.38 9.54
C PRO A 27 -2.01 9.86 10.98
N ILE A 28 -0.83 10.42 11.25
CA ILE A 28 -0.51 11.12 12.50
C ILE A 28 -0.65 12.63 12.26
N LYS A 29 -1.50 13.29 13.06
CA LYS A 29 -1.77 14.73 12.99
C LYS A 29 -1.12 15.51 14.13
N SER A 30 -0.60 16.69 13.80
CA SER A 30 -0.24 17.76 14.73
C SER A 30 -0.98 19.03 14.32
N GLY A 31 -2.02 19.42 15.06
CA GLY A 31 -2.99 20.41 14.58
C GLY A 31 -3.66 19.96 13.28
N SER A 32 -3.63 20.80 12.25
CA SER A 32 -4.16 20.46 10.91
C SER A 32 -3.18 19.65 10.04
N ALA A 33 -1.88 19.69 10.35
CA ALA A 33 -0.83 19.09 9.54
C ALA A 33 -0.76 17.57 9.75
N THR A 34 -0.61 16.81 8.66
CA THR A 34 -0.17 15.41 8.71
C THR A 34 1.34 15.40 8.82
N VAL A 35 1.87 14.84 9.90
CA VAL A 35 3.30 14.83 10.20
C VAL A 35 3.93 13.44 10.06
N GLY A 36 3.12 12.40 9.92
CA GLY A 36 3.61 11.04 9.72
C GLY A 36 2.50 10.04 9.43
N LEU A 37 2.92 8.79 9.21
CA LEU A 37 2.04 7.64 9.04
C LEU A 37 2.40 6.56 10.06
N LEU A 38 1.39 6.09 10.79
CA LEU A 38 1.50 4.95 11.67
C LEU A 38 1.12 3.68 10.89
N VAL A 39 2.13 2.89 10.54
CA VAL A 39 1.95 1.70 9.70
C VAL A 39 2.08 0.43 10.57
N PRO A 40 1.02 -0.37 10.72
CA PRO A 40 1.13 -1.67 11.38
C PRO A 40 2.00 -2.61 10.55
N VAL A 41 3.18 -2.95 11.06
CA VAL A 41 4.06 -3.94 10.42
C VAL A 41 3.49 -5.33 10.65
N ARG A 42 3.21 -6.05 9.57
CA ARG A 42 2.67 -7.41 9.59
C ARG A 42 3.57 -8.32 8.78
N LYS A 43 3.63 -9.59 9.17
CA LYS A 43 4.22 -10.61 8.31
C LYS A 43 3.47 -10.62 6.98
N PRO A 44 4.15 -10.51 5.83
CA PRO A 44 3.50 -10.56 4.54
C PRO A 44 2.82 -11.92 4.36
N ASP A 45 1.59 -11.90 3.85
CA ASP A 45 0.91 -13.09 3.38
C ASP A 45 1.48 -13.45 1.99
N THR A 46 2.56 -14.23 1.99
CA THR A 46 3.30 -14.60 0.79
C THR A 46 2.43 -15.38 -0.22
N ALA A 47 1.48 -16.17 0.26
CA ALA A 47 0.55 -16.90 -0.59
C ALA A 47 -0.39 -15.95 -1.33
N ARG A 48 -0.97 -14.96 -0.62
CA ARG A 48 -1.82 -13.94 -1.23
C ARG A 48 -1.05 -13.06 -2.21
N ILE A 49 0.19 -12.68 -1.88
CA ILE A 49 1.06 -11.89 -2.76
C ILE A 49 1.38 -12.70 -4.03
N SER A 50 1.80 -13.96 -3.89
CA SER A 50 2.09 -14.84 -5.03
C SER A 50 0.86 -15.02 -5.93
N ALA A 51 -0.32 -15.20 -5.35
CA ALA A 51 -1.57 -15.29 -6.11
C ALA A 51 -1.92 -13.98 -6.85
N ALA A 52 -1.64 -12.82 -6.25
CA ALA A 52 -1.83 -11.54 -6.91
C ALA A 52 -0.88 -11.36 -8.10
N LEU A 53 0.40 -11.70 -7.93
CA LEU A 53 1.40 -11.64 -9.00
C LEU A 53 1.03 -12.58 -10.16
N LYS A 54 0.68 -13.83 -9.87
CA LYS A 54 0.23 -14.79 -10.90
C LYS A 54 -0.97 -14.29 -11.70
N ARG A 55 -1.93 -13.60 -11.04
CA ARG A 55 -3.07 -12.98 -11.74
C ARG A 55 -2.63 -11.82 -12.64
N SER A 56 -1.68 -11.01 -12.17
CA SER A 56 -1.08 -9.94 -12.97
C SER A 56 -0.39 -10.50 -14.21
N ASP A 57 0.42 -11.56 -14.05
CA ASP A 57 1.13 -12.21 -15.16
C ASP A 57 0.16 -12.83 -16.17
N ALA A 58 -0.88 -13.52 -15.68
CA ALA A 58 -1.92 -14.09 -16.52
C ALA A 58 -2.67 -13.01 -17.32
N TYR A 59 -3.00 -11.88 -16.69
CA TYR A 59 -3.61 -10.74 -17.38
C TYR A 59 -2.65 -10.12 -18.40
N HIS A 60 -1.38 -9.94 -18.05
CA HIS A 60 -0.38 -9.40 -18.96
C HIS A 60 -0.18 -10.30 -20.20
N ALA A 61 -0.27 -11.63 -20.04
CA ALA A 61 -0.19 -12.57 -21.13
C ALA A 61 -1.32 -12.39 -22.16
N THR A 62 -2.52 -11.99 -21.74
CA THR A 62 -3.68 -11.79 -22.62
C THR A 62 -3.71 -10.43 -23.33
N LEU A 63 -2.82 -9.49 -22.97
CA LEU A 63 -2.76 -8.17 -23.61
C LEU A 63 -2.35 -8.28 -25.08
N SER A 64 -2.99 -7.47 -25.93
CA SER A 64 -2.63 -7.37 -27.35
C SER A 64 -1.22 -6.79 -27.53
N PRO A 65 -0.52 -7.10 -28.63
CA PRO A 65 0.79 -6.52 -28.92
C PRO A 65 0.79 -4.99 -28.91
N GLU A 66 -0.26 -4.36 -29.45
CA GLU A 66 -0.42 -2.90 -29.45
C GLU A 66 -0.53 -2.33 -28.02
N THR A 67 -1.26 -3.00 -27.13
CA THR A 67 -1.42 -2.57 -25.73
C THR A 67 -0.10 -2.72 -24.98
N LYS A 68 0.64 -3.81 -25.21
CA LYS A 68 1.96 -4.02 -24.63
C LYS A 68 2.93 -2.93 -25.08
N LEU A 69 2.97 -2.61 -26.38
CA LEU A 69 3.82 -1.55 -26.92
C LEU A 69 3.49 -0.17 -26.30
N ARG A 70 2.20 0.12 -26.10
CA ARG A 70 1.76 1.35 -25.44
C ARG A 70 2.21 1.41 -23.97
N LEU A 71 2.12 0.29 -23.25
CA LEU A 71 2.58 0.18 -21.86
C LEU A 71 4.10 0.33 -21.77
N GLU A 72 4.86 -0.35 -22.63
CA GLU A 72 6.33 -0.23 -22.71
C GLU A 72 6.77 1.22 -22.90
N ARG A 73 6.10 1.97 -23.81
CA ARG A 73 6.36 3.41 -24.00
C ARG A 73 5.97 4.25 -22.79
N PHE A 74 4.81 4.01 -22.20
CA PHE A 74 4.35 4.75 -21.01
C PHE A 74 5.27 4.56 -19.80
N LEU A 75 5.81 3.35 -19.62
CA LEU A 75 6.73 3.02 -18.54
C LEU A 75 8.19 3.42 -18.84
N GLY A 76 8.49 3.91 -20.05
CA GLY A 76 9.84 4.27 -20.46
C GLY A 76 10.78 3.06 -20.66
N GLU A 77 10.22 1.86 -20.80
CA GLU A 77 10.96 0.61 -21.02
C GLU A 77 11.42 0.44 -22.47
N ARG A 78 10.94 1.31 -23.37
CA ARG A 78 11.41 1.48 -24.74
C ARG A 78 11.49 2.96 -25.09
N ALA A 79 12.63 3.40 -25.60
CA ALA A 79 12.77 4.71 -26.23
C ALA A 79 12.08 4.70 -27.61
N ASP A 80 11.55 5.87 -28.00
CA ASP A 80 10.87 6.11 -29.28
C ASP A 80 11.71 5.73 -30.51
#